data_AF-A0A2N5FFC8-F1
#
_entry.id   AF-A0A2N5FFC8-F1
#
_cell.length_a   1.000
_cell.length_b   1.000
_cell.length_c   1.000
_cell.angle_alpha   90.00
_cell.angle_beta   90.00
_cell.angle_gamma   90.00
#
_symmetry.space_group_name_H-M   'P 1'
#
loop_
_entity.id
_entity.type
_entity.pdbx_description
1 polymer ?
#
loop_
_entity_poly.entity_id
_entity_poly.type
_entity_poly.pdbx_seq_one_letter_code
_entity_poly.pdbx_strand_id
1 'polypeptide(L)'
;MGNFFILIAALLLLVFVLDSLAKLKGSSKNTSENILKIYLGIIISIVVLVIPFKLWQLTGSHNTFDGMFVMAGSACAMVVFIFSFYSRRVKNHVKD
;
A
#
# COMPACT_ATOMS: atom_id res chain seq x y z
N MET A 1 14.14 -8.07 -15.25
CA MET A 1 14.18 -8.62 -13.87
C MET A 1 13.98 -7.55 -12.79
N GLY A 2 14.59 -6.36 -12.87
CA GLY A 2 14.48 -5.32 -11.83
C GLY A 2 13.06 -4.86 -11.45
N ASN A 3 12.13 -4.73 -12.41
CA ASN A 3 10.75 -4.32 -12.12
C ASN A 3 9.98 -5.29 -11.21
N PHE A 4 10.29 -6.59 -11.28
CA PHE A 4 9.65 -7.60 -10.45
C PHE A 4 10.10 -7.50 -8.97
N PHE A 5 11.41 -7.28 -8.76
CA PHE A 5 11.94 -7.02 -7.41
C PHE A 5 11.37 -5.75 -6.79
N ILE A 6 11.18 -4.69 -7.57
CA ILE A 6 10.57 -3.44 -7.09
C ILE A 6 9.12 -3.68 -6.64
N LEU A 7 8.35 -4.50 -7.37
CA LEU A 7 6.98 -4.86 -6.99
C LEU A 7 6.93 -5.64 -5.69
N ILE A 8 7.79 -6.64 -5.52
CA ILE A 8 7.90 -7.41 -4.28
C ILE A 8 8.29 -6.50 -3.12
N ALA A 9 9.30 -5.64 -3.32
CA ALA A 9 9.73 -4.69 -2.31
C ALA A 9 8.60 -3.70 -1.94
N ALA A 10 7.84 -3.20 -2.91
CA ALA A 10 6.72 -2.31 -2.68
C ALA A 10 5.58 -3.00 -1.91
N LEU A 11 5.29 -4.27 -2.19
CA LEU A 11 4.31 -5.06 -1.44
C LEU A 11 4.75 -5.28 0.01
N LEU A 12 6.01 -5.65 0.23
CA LEU A 12 6.56 -5.80 1.58
C LEU A 12 6.54 -4.47 2.34
N LEU A 13 6.93 -3.37 1.69
CA LEU A 13 6.87 -2.03 2.25
C LEU A 13 5.43 -1.65 2.63
N LEU A 14 4.45 -1.93 1.77
CA LEU A 14 3.04 -1.66 2.04
C LEU A 14 2.56 -2.39 3.30
N VAL A 15 2.89 -3.69 3.41
CA VAL A 15 2.52 -4.51 4.57
C VAL A 15 3.17 -3.95 5.84
N PHE A 16 4.45 -3.61 5.78
CA PHE A 16 5.19 -3.07 6.92
C PHE A 16 4.65 -1.71 7.39
N VAL A 17 4.32 -0.83 6.44
CA VAL A 17 3.77 0.50 6.71
C VAL A 17 2.37 0.41 7.29
N LEU A 18 1.51 -0.47 6.76
CA LEU A 18 0.16 -0.71 7.31
C LEU A 18 0.21 -1.33 8.71
N ASP A 19 1.12 -2.26 8.97
CA ASP A 19 1.33 -2.85 10.29
C ASP A 19 1.80 -1.79 11.30
N SER A 20 2.75 -0.95 10.91
CA SER A 20 3.25 0.17 11.72
C SER A 20 2.13 1.17 12.03
N LEU A 21 1.33 1.53 11.02
CA LEU A 21 0.20 2.45 11.18
C LEU A 21 -0.89 1.86 12.09
N ALA A 22 -1.14 0.56 12.03
CA ALA A 22 -2.09 -0.12 12.90
C ALA A 22 -1.62 -0.10 14.37
N LYS A 23 -0.33 -0.34 14.64
CA LYS A 23 0.26 -0.24 15.98
C LYS A 23 0.18 1.18 16.55
N LEU A 24 0.43 2.18 15.70
CA LEU A 24 0.35 3.60 16.09
C LEU A 24 -1.08 4.07 16.37
N LYS A 25 -2.12 3.34 15.95
CA LYS A 25 -3.51 3.76 16.21
C LYS A 25 -3.86 3.76 17.69
N GLY A 26 -3.24 2.89 18.50
CA GLY A 26 -3.47 2.79 19.94
C GLY A 26 -2.76 3.85 20.79
N SER A 27 -1.73 4.51 20.25
CA SER A 27 -0.97 5.56 20.95
C SER A 27 -1.25 6.91 20.30
N SER A 28 -1.83 7.85 21.07
CA SER A 28 -2.19 9.19 20.60
C SER A 28 -1.69 10.29 21.52
N LYS A 29 -0.72 9.99 22.39
CA LYS A 29 -0.28 10.93 23.44
C LYS A 29 0.83 11.88 22.96
N ASN A 30 1.52 11.57 21.85
CA ASN A 30 2.74 12.27 21.47
C ASN A 30 2.68 12.88 20.06
N THR A 31 3.15 14.13 19.90
CA THR A 31 3.26 14.85 18.61
C THR A 31 4.11 14.10 17.58
N SER A 32 5.16 13.41 18.03
CA SER A 32 6.03 12.59 17.18
C SER A 32 5.29 11.43 16.50
N GLU A 33 4.33 10.81 17.18
CA GLU A 33 3.51 9.74 16.60
C GLU A 33 2.56 10.25 15.53
N ASN A 34 2.06 11.48 15.68
CA ASN A 34 1.22 12.12 14.66
C ASN A 34 2.01 12.41 13.38
N ILE A 35 3.25 12.92 13.51
CA ILE A 35 4.15 13.13 12.38
C ILE A 35 4.43 11.80 11.68
N LEU A 36 4.65 10.73 12.45
CA LEU A 36 4.92 9.40 11.92
C LEU A 36 3.70 8.80 11.19
N LYS A 37 2.47 9.03 11.69
CA LYS A 37 1.23 8.66 10.99
C LYS A 37 1.10 9.36 9.63
N ILE A 38 1.40 10.65 9.57
CA ILE A 38 1.39 11.42 8.32
C ILE A 38 2.43 10.87 7.35
N TYR A 39 3.65 10.61 7.84
CA TYR A 39 4.73 10.07 7.02
C TYR A 39 4.39 8.67 6.46
N LEU A 40 3.84 7.78 7.28
CA LEU A 40 3.36 6.47 6.83
C LEU A 40 2.22 6.60 5.82
N GLY A 41 1.31 7.56 6.00
CA GLY A 41 0.26 7.87 5.03
C GLY A 41 0.81 8.28 3.66
N ILE A 42 1.83 9.14 3.63
CA ILE A 42 2.49 9.55 2.38
C ILE A 42 3.15 8.35 1.69
N ILE A 43 3.81 7.47 2.44
CA ILE A 43 4.41 6.25 1.87
C ILE A 43 3.33 5.35 1.26
N ILE A 44 2.19 5.16 1.92
CA ILE A 44 1.07 4.38 1.36
C ILE A 44 0.63 4.98 0.02
N SER A 45 0.43 6.29 -0.06
CA SER A 45 0.03 6.97 -1.30
C SER A 45 1.02 6.74 -2.44
N ILE A 46 2.32 6.82 -2.17
CA ILE A 46 3.36 6.55 -3.18
C ILE A 46 3.28 5.09 -3.64
N VAL A 47 3.18 4.14 -2.71
CA VAL A 47 3.13 2.71 -3.03
C VAL A 47 1.88 2.35 -3.83
N VAL A 48 0.74 2.98 -3.52
CA VAL A 48 -0.53 2.84 -4.24
C VAL A 48 -0.43 3.25 -5.71
N LEU A 49 0.41 4.22 -6.04
CA LEU A 49 0.65 4.64 -7.42
C LEU A 49 1.70 3.76 -8.12
N VAL A 50 2.75 3.37 -7.39
CA VAL A 50 3.88 2.61 -7.94
C VAL A 50 3.48 1.19 -8.34
N ILE A 51 2.65 0.50 -7.56
CA ILE A 51 2.28 -0.90 -7.83
C ILE A 51 1.47 -1.06 -9.14
N PRO A 52 0.36 -0.32 -9.36
CA PRO A 52 -0.39 -0.38 -10.62
C PRO A 52 0.46 0.03 -11.82
N PHE A 53 1.30 1.05 -11.66
CA PHE A 53 2.20 1.52 -12.72
C PHE A 53 3.23 0.47 -13.10
N LYS A 54 3.83 -0.22 -12.12
CA LYS A 54 4.78 -1.31 -12.39
C LYS A 54 4.10 -2.54 -12.98
N LEU A 55 2.87 -2.84 -12.58
CA LEU A 55 2.06 -3.90 -13.18
C LEU A 55 1.70 -3.59 -14.65
N TRP A 56 1.35 -2.34 -14.97
CA TRP A 56 1.22 -1.90 -16.36
C TRP A 56 2.51 -2.17 -17.13
N GLN A 57 3.65 -1.70 -16.62
CA GLN A 57 4.95 -1.86 -17.31
C GLN A 57 5.29 -3.35 -17.59
N LEU A 58 4.87 -4.26 -16.70
CA LEU A 58 5.12 -5.69 -16.85
C LEU A 58 4.15 -6.40 -17.81
N THR A 59 2.91 -5.92 -17.92
CA THR A 59 1.87 -6.53 -18.78
C THR A 59 2.01 -6.17 -20.26
N GLY A 60 3.12 -5.54 -20.63
CA GLY A 60 3.33 -4.97 -21.94
C GLY A 60 2.81 -3.54 -21.93
N SER A 61 3.73 -2.58 -21.87
CA SER A 61 3.49 -1.12 -21.91
C SER A 61 2.82 -0.64 -23.22
N HIS A 62 2.15 -1.53 -23.95
CA HIS A 62 1.38 -1.20 -25.12
C HIS A 62 0.17 -0.38 -24.67
N ASN A 63 -0.08 0.72 -25.39
CA ASN A 63 -1.18 1.66 -25.16
C ASN A 63 -2.53 1.05 -25.58
N THR A 64 -2.75 -0.20 -25.19
CA THR A 64 -3.91 -1.03 -25.51
C THR A 64 -4.88 -0.98 -24.34
N PHE A 65 -6.16 -1.18 -24.62
CA PHE A 65 -7.21 -1.22 -23.60
C PHE A 65 -6.87 -2.19 -22.46
N ASP A 66 -6.18 -3.29 -22.77
CA ASP A 66 -5.74 -4.29 -21.79
C ASP A 66 -4.82 -3.72 -20.71
N GLY A 67 -3.82 -2.91 -21.08
CA GLY A 67 -2.93 -2.25 -20.12
C GLY A 67 -3.67 -1.29 -19.20
N MET A 68 -4.66 -0.57 -19.75
CA MET A 68 -5.52 0.33 -18.99
C MET A 68 -6.42 -0.42 -18.00
N PHE A 69 -7.00 -1.56 -18.41
CA PHE A 69 -7.79 -2.41 -17.51
C PHE A 69 -6.94 -3.05 -16.41
N VAL A 70 -5.71 -3.47 -16.71
CA VAL A 70 -4.77 -3.97 -15.69
C VAL A 70 -4.44 -2.88 -14.67
N MET A 71 -4.19 -1.64 -15.10
CA MET A 71 -3.90 -0.54 -14.19
C MET A 71 -5.10 -0.18 -13.32
N ALA A 72 -6.28 -0.03 -13.91
CA ALA A 72 -7.50 0.29 -13.18
C ALA A 72 -7.87 -0.84 -12.20
N GLY A 73 -7.83 -2.10 -12.66
CA GLY A 73 -8.14 -3.27 -11.86
C GLY A 73 -7.15 -3.45 -10.70
N SER A 74 -5.85 -3.26 -10.94
CA SER A 74 -4.83 -3.33 -9.88
C SER A 74 -4.95 -2.19 -8.87
N ALA A 75 -5.28 -0.98 -9.30
CA ALA A 75 -5.55 0.13 -8.40
C ALA A 75 -6.77 -0.15 -7.50
N CYS A 76 -7.89 -0.62 -8.07
CA CYS A 76 -9.06 -1.00 -7.30
C CYS A 76 -8.77 -2.15 -6.32
N ALA A 77 -8.10 -3.21 -6.77
CA ALA A 77 -7.71 -4.33 -5.92
C ALA A 77 -6.82 -3.88 -4.76
N MET A 78 -5.94 -2.90 -5.00
CA MET A 78 -5.05 -2.37 -3.99
C MET A 78 -5.78 -1.57 -2.91
N VAL A 79 -6.76 -0.75 -3.29
CA VAL A 79 -7.61 -0.03 -2.32
C VAL A 79 -8.37 -1.02 -1.43
N VAL A 80 -8.97 -2.06 -2.03
CA VAL A 80 -9.68 -3.12 -1.30
C VAL A 80 -8.72 -3.87 -0.36
N PHE A 81 -7.52 -4.21 -0.84
CA PHE A 81 -6.49 -4.87 -0.05
C PHE A 81 -6.08 -4.04 1.16
N ILE A 82 -5.78 -2.76 0.97
CA ILE A 82 -5.38 -1.83 2.03
C ILE A 82 -6.48 -1.75 3.09
N PHE A 83 -7.73 -1.54 2.68
CA PHE A 83 -8.85 -1.39 3.60
C PHE A 83 -9.10 -2.67 4.41
N SER A 84 -9.09 -3.82 3.75
CA SER A 84 -9.28 -5.13 4.38
C SER A 84 -8.14 -5.47 5.34
N PHE A 85 -6.90 -5.29 4.91
CA PHE A 85 -5.71 -5.59 5.70
C PHE A 85 -5.59 -4.67 6.92
N TYR A 86 -5.74 -3.36 6.72
CA TYR A 86 -5.68 -2.38 7.81
C TYR A 86 -6.78 -2.64 8.84
N SER A 87 -8.03 -2.84 8.41
CA SER A 87 -9.14 -3.12 9.32
C SER A 87 -8.90 -4.38 10.16
N ARG A 88 -8.38 -5.45 9.54
CA ARG A 88 -8.02 -6.68 10.25
C ARG A 88 -6.90 -6.46 11.26
N ARG A 89 -5.84 -5.73 10.88
CA ARG A 89 -4.70 -5.47 11.76
C ARG A 89 -5.05 -4.57 12.93
N VAL A 90 -5.81 -3.51 12.70
CA VAL A 90 -6.33 -2.66 13.77
C VAL A 90 -7.16 -3.48 14.76
N LYS A 91 -8.05 -4.36 14.28
CA LYS A 91 -8.86 -5.21 15.15
C LYS A 91 -8.02 -6.15 16.02
N ASN A 92 -6.89 -6.63 15.50
CA ASN A 92 -5.97 -7.46 16.28
C ASN A 92 -5.25 -6.64 17.35
N HIS A 93 -4.71 -5.47 17.01
CA HIS A 93 -3.97 -4.62 17.94
C HIS A 93 -4.84 -3.86 18.97
N VAL A 94 -6.17 -3.84 18.81
CA VAL A 94 -7.11 -3.27 19.80
C VAL A 94 -7.63 -4.33 20.77
N LYS A 95 -7.41 -5.62 20.47
CA LYS A 95 -7.82 -6.74 21.33
C LYS A 95 -6.71 -7.23 22.28
N ASP A 96 -5.47 -6.79 22.04
CA ASP A 96 -4.34 -6.95 22.95
C ASP A 96 -4.29 -5.77 23.94
#